data_AF-A0AA35RJ70-F1
#
_entry.id   AF-A0AA35RJ70-F1
#
_cell.length_a   1.000
_cell.length_b   1.000
_cell.length_c   1.000
_cell.angle_alpha   90.00
_cell.angle_beta   90.00
_cell.angle_gamma   90.00
#
_symmetry.space_group_name_H-M   'P 1'
#
loop_
_entity.id
_entity.type
_entity.pdbx_description
1 polymer ?
#
loop_
_entity_poly.entity_id
_entity_poly.type
_entity_poly.pdbx_seq_one_letter_code
_entity_poly.pdbx_strand_id
1 'polypeptide(L)' 'MAKGWAVKWRASGWMRNKRDKAVNPDLWARLLDLCGTHDVDFQWVKGHAGVADNERCDRLAVSAANQPSLPEDPGYPPRT' A
#
# COMPACT_ATOMS: atom_id res chain seq x y z
N MET A 1 11.86 4.36 -4.68
CA MET A 1 10.60 4.12 -5.43
C MET A 1 10.88 3.74 -6.88
N ALA A 2 11.13 2.46 -7.19
CA ALA A 2 11.80 2.05 -8.44
C ALA A 2 10.97 2.17 -9.74
N LYS A 3 9.65 2.43 -9.68
CA LYS A 3 8.80 2.50 -10.88
C LYS A 3 7.97 3.79 -11.03
N GLY A 4 7.95 4.63 -9.99
CA GLY A 4 7.45 6.02 -10.05
C GLY A 4 5.96 6.22 -10.40
N TRP A 5 5.15 5.16 -10.49
CA TRP A 5 3.77 5.28 -10.95
C TRP A 5 2.88 6.09 -10.04
N ALA A 6 2.95 5.87 -8.72
CA ALA A 6 2.13 6.61 -7.77
C ALA A 6 2.37 8.13 -7.85
N VAL A 7 3.63 8.55 -8.06
CA VAL A 7 4.00 9.96 -8.27
C VAL A 7 3.39 10.49 -9.58
N LYS A 8 3.49 9.73 -10.67
CA LYS A 8 2.87 10.08 -11.97
C LYS A 8 1.34 10.16 -11.88
N TRP A 9 0.72 9.24 -11.16
CA TRP A 9 -0.73 9.24 -10.93
C TRP A 9 -1.13 10.46 -10.12
N ARG A 10 -0.43 10.78 -9.02
CA ARG A 10 -0.68 12.00 -8.24
C ARG A 10 -0.59 13.26 -9.10
N ALA A 11 0.42 13.37 -9.96
CA ALA A 11 0.55 14.48 -10.91
C ALA A 11 -0.56 14.52 -11.98
N SER A 12 -1.17 13.38 -12.29
CA SER A 12 -2.26 13.22 -13.26
C SER A 12 -3.64 13.17 -12.60
N GLY A 13 -3.81 13.72 -11.39
CA GLY A 13 -5.10 13.72 -10.69
C GLY A 13 -5.61 12.32 -10.31
N TRP A 14 -4.69 11.41 -9.97
CA TRP A 14 -4.96 9.99 -9.67
C TRP A 14 -5.56 9.18 -10.82
N MET A 15 -5.24 9.54 -12.05
CA MET A 15 -5.57 8.74 -13.24
C MET A 15 -4.44 7.78 -13.58
N ARG A 16 -4.77 6.50 -13.78
CA ARG A 16 -3.81 5.48 -14.25
C ARG A 16 -3.57 5.60 -15.75
N ASN A 17 -4.62 5.90 -16.50
CA ASN A 17 -4.61 6.19 -17.93
C ASN A 17 -5.81 7.10 -18.27
N LYS A 18 -6.08 7.34 -19.56
CA LYS A 18 -7.16 8.24 -20.01
C LYS A 18 -8.57 7.82 -19.56
N ARG A 19 -8.78 6.56 -19.21
CA ARG A 19 -10.10 5.95 -18.92
C ARG A 19 -10.21 5.49 -17.47
N ASP A 20 -9.12 5.00 -16.91
CA ASP A 20 -9.13 4.34 -15.60
C ASP A 20 -8.47 5.21 -14.53
N LYS A 21 -9.11 5.27 -13.36
CA LYS A 21 -8.51 5.80 -12.13
C LYS A 21 -7.40 4.87 -11.62
N ALA A 22 -6.47 5.43 -10.86
CA ALA A 22 -5.52 4.65 -10.08
C ALA A 22 -6.26 3.84 -9.02
N VAL A 23 -5.73 2.66 -8.72
CA VAL A 23 -6.25 1.80 -7.64
C VAL A 23 -5.67 2.30 -6.31
N ASN A 24 -6.53 2.38 -5.28
CA ASN A 24 -6.21 2.81 -3.90
C ASN A 24 -5.46 4.16 -3.83
N PRO A 25 -5.96 5.23 -4.49
CA PRO A 25 -5.25 6.51 -4.56
C PRO A 25 -5.11 7.18 -3.19
N ASP A 26 -6.03 6.93 -2.27
CA ASP A 26 -6.02 7.37 -0.88
C ASP A 26 -4.82 6.80 -0.09
N LEU A 27 -4.57 5.48 -0.21
CA LEU A 27 -3.42 4.84 0.44
C LEU A 27 -2.09 5.31 -0.16
N TRP A 28 -2.03 5.46 -1.49
CA TRP A 28 -0.84 5.97 -2.17
C TRP A 28 -0.55 7.42 -1.82
N ALA A 29 -1.56 8.28 -1.70
CA ALA A 29 -1.40 9.67 -1.27
C ALA A 29 -0.73 9.72 0.09
N ARG A 30 -1.28 8.97 1.06
CA ARG A 30 -0.75 8.90 2.43
C ARG A 30 0.69 8.38 2.47
N LEU A 31 1.00 7.33 1.72
CA LEU A 31 2.37 6.80 1.65
C LEU A 31 3.34 7.83 1.06
N LEU A 32 2.96 8.52 -0.02
CA LEU A 32 3.81 9.53 -0.66
C LEU A 32 4.09 10.71 0.27
N ASP A 33 3.10 11.16 1.05
CA ASP A 33 3.29 12.25 2.01
C ASP A 33 4.28 11.86 3.12
N LEU A 34 4.20 10.63 3.63
CA LEU A 34 5.16 10.10 4.60
C LEU A 34 6.56 9.94 4.00
N CYS A 35 6.67 9.43 2.77
CA CYS A 35 7.95 9.35 2.06
C CYS A 35 8.54 10.72 1.70
N GLY A 36 7.74 11.77 1.63
CA GLY A 36 8.24 13.14 1.50
C GLY A 36 8.76 13.73 2.81
N THR A 37 8.38 13.13 3.94
CA THR A 37 8.75 13.57 5.30
C THR A 37 9.99 12.84 5.81
N HIS A 38 10.21 11.60 5.40
CA HIS A 38 11.30 10.74 5.87
C HIS A 38 12.24 10.35 4.74
N ASP A 39 13.51 10.09 5.08
CA ASP A 39 14.42 9.41 4.16
C ASP A 39 14.14 7.90 4.19
N VAL A 40 13.66 7.35 3.08
CA VAL A 40 13.13 5.98 3.00
C VAL A 40 13.84 5.20 1.89
N ASP A 41 14.52 4.13 2.28
CA ASP A 41 15.01 3.10 1.37
C ASP A 41 14.03 1.91 1.31
N PHE A 42 13.70 1.46 0.10
CA PHE A 42 12.77 0.36 -0.13
C PHE A 42 13.53 -0.90 -0.55
N GLN A 43 13.54 -1.90 0.33
CA GLN A 43 14.20 -3.18 0.08
C GLN A 43 13.18 -4.27 -0.22
N TRP A 44 13.25 -4.84 -1.42
CA TRP A 44 12.36 -5.92 -1.87
C TRP A 44 12.95 -7.27 -1.48
N VAL A 45 12.34 -7.91 -0.48
CA VAL A 45 12.73 -9.25 -0.05
C VAL A 45 11.93 -10.32 -0.78
N LYS A 46 12.52 -11.50 -0.95
CA LYS A 46 11.79 -12.68 -1.42
C LYS A 46 10.81 -13.14 -0.33
N GLY A 47 9.61 -13.56 -0.71
CA GLY A 47 8.65 -14.13 0.23
C GLY A 47 9.19 -15.39 0.90
N HIS A 48 8.88 -15.56 2.19
CA HIS A 48 9.32 -16.71 3.02
C HIS A 48 10.83 -16.99 2.97
N ALA A 49 11.65 -15.94 2.86
CA ALA A 49 13.10 -16.07 2.76
C ALA A 49 13.83 -16.12 4.11
N GLY A 50 13.14 -16.36 5.23
CA GLY A 50 13.79 -16.42 6.55
C GLY A 50 14.05 -15.07 7.21
N VAL A 51 13.55 -13.95 6.66
CA VAL A 51 13.76 -12.62 7.27
C VAL A 51 12.82 -12.48 8.46
N ALA A 52 13.37 -12.66 9.66
CA ALA A 52 12.61 -12.81 10.91
C ALA A 52 11.55 -11.71 11.12
N ASP A 53 11.89 -10.44 10.81
CA ASP A 53 10.96 -9.32 10.98
C ASP A 53 9.83 -9.33 9.94
N ASN A 54 10.10 -9.67 8.68
CA ASN A 54 9.06 -9.82 7.67
C ASN A 54 8.13 -11.00 7.99
N GLU A 55 8.67 -12.12 8.49
CA GLU A 55 7.86 -13.26 8.94
C GLU A 55 7.01 -12.91 10.16
N ARG A 56 7.52 -12.08 11.06
CA ARG A 56 6.73 -11.55 12.17
C ARG A 56 5.60 -10.66 11.66
N CYS A 57 5.87 -9.75 10.72
CA CYS A 57 4.85 -8.92 10.09
C CYS A 57 3.76 -9.77 9.40
N ASP A 58 4.13 -10.84 8.70
CA ASP A 58 3.20 -11.78 8.09
C ASP A 58 2.28 -12.44 9.13
N ARG A 59 2.87 -13.00 10.21
CA ARG A 59 2.09 -13.59 11.31
C ARG A 59 1.12 -12.60 11.94
N LEU A 60 1.56 -11.35 12.15
CA LEU A 60 0.71 -10.30 12.72
C LEU A 60 -0.44 -9.93 11.77
N ALA A 61 -0.16 -9.79 10.46
CA ALA A 61 -1.18 -9.49 9.47
C ALA A 61 -2.23 -10.61 9.36
N VAL A 62 -1.80 -11.87 9.32
CA VAL A 62 -2.71 -13.04 9.32
C VAL A 62 -3.52 -13.12 10.60
N SER A 63 -2.88 -12.91 11.76
CA SER A 63 -3.58 -12.90 13.04
C SER A 63 -4.64 -11.81 13.10
N ALA A 64 -4.32 -10.60 12.65
CA ALA A 64 -5.27 -9.49 12.60
C ALA A 64 -6.44 -9.79 11.66
N ALA A 65 -6.19 -10.30 10.45
CA ALA A 65 -7.22 -10.61 9.47
C ALA A 65 -8.23 -11.67 9.95
N ASN A 66 -7.82 -12.55 10.86
CA ASN A 66 -8.67 -13.59 11.45
C ASN A 66 -9.47 -13.13 12.68
N GLN A 67 -9.30 -11.89 13.15
CA GLN A 67 -10.07 -11.37 14.27
C GLN A 67 -11.51 -11.05 13.88
N PRO A 68 -12.49 -11.29 14.76
CA PRO A 68 -13.85 -10.83 14.54
C PRO A 68 -13.91 -9.29 14.58
N SER A 69 -14.93 -8.72 13.92
CA SER A 69 -15.24 -7.29 14.02
C SER A 69 -14.11 -6.35 13.60
N LEU A 70 -13.52 -6.60 12.43
CA LEU A 70 -12.53 -5.71 11.84
C LEU A 70 -13.09 -4.29 11.64
N PRO A 71 -12.28 -3.23 11.86
CA PRO A 71 -12.67 -1.87 11.51
C PRO A 71 -13.04 -1.77 10.03
N GLU A 72 -13.98 -0.89 9.72
CA GLU A 72 -14.29 -0.54 8.34
C GLU A 72 -13.07 0.10 7.66
N ASP A 73 -12.85 -0.24 6.38
CA ASP A 73 -11.92 0.46 5.49
C ASP A 73 -12.74 1.36 4.56
N PRO A 74 -12.89 2.66 4.87
CA PRO A 74 -13.74 3.56 4.08
C PRO A 74 -13.21 3.79 2.65
N GLY A 75 -11.93 3.54 2.42
CA GLY A 75 -11.29 3.65 1.11
C GLY A 75 -11.53 2.43 0.22
N TYR A 76 -11.97 1.31 0.81
CA TYR A 76 -12.26 0.08 0.09
C TYR A 76 -13.74 0.04 -0.35
N PRO A 77 -14.03 0.19 -1.64
CA PRO A 77 -15.41 0.11 -2.12
C PRO A 77 -15.97 -1.31 -1.87
N PRO A 78 -17.26 -1.44 -1.50
CA PRO A 78 -17.89 -2.74 -1.39
C PRO A 78 -17.79 -3.48 -2.72
N ARG A 79 -17.43 -4.77 -2.67
CA ARG A 79 -17.44 -5.62 -3.87
C ARG A 79 -18.88 -5.74 -4.36
N THR A 80 -19.19 -5.07 -5.47
CA THR A 80 -20.40 -5.31 -6.26
C THR A 80 -20.31 -6.62 -7.00
#